data_AF-A0A933EDV6-F1
#
_entry.id   AF-A0A933EDV6-F1
#
_cell.length_a   1.000
_cell.length_b   1.000
_cell.length_c   1.000
_cell.angle_alpha   90.00
_cell.angle_beta   90.00
_cell.angle_gamma   90.00
#
_symmetry.space_group_name_H-M   'P 1'
#
loop_
_entity.id
_entity.type
_entity.pdbx_description
1 polymer ?
#
loop_
_entity_poly.entity_id
_entity_poly.type
_entity_poly.pdbx_seq_one_letter_code
_entity_poly.pdbx_strand_id
1 'polypeptide(L)'
;MSFIDLLLYILLGGFALYGFWFGLIHTLGGLVGVVLSSVFASRLYEPLAAKLFPLVDGDPNAVRAITFIAVFIIITRLVGFVFWILERVFKIIAVIPFLKSINRLAGAVFGFLEGVFLLGGIIFVLARFPVVTSWQPSLHKSPVAHSLARTYSVLVPLLPRELREFEVEKYFRSTK
;
A
#
# COMPACT_ATOMS: atom_id res chain seq x y z
N MET A 1 -18.12 -7.82 -14.13
CA MET A 1 -17.12 -7.43 -13.12
C MET A 1 -16.35 -8.66 -12.71
N SER A 2 -15.02 -8.57 -12.60
CA SER A 2 -14.18 -9.68 -12.20
C SER A 2 -14.35 -9.97 -10.69
N PHE A 3 -14.11 -11.21 -10.26
CA PHE A 3 -14.00 -11.54 -8.83
C PHE A 3 -12.97 -10.64 -8.12
N ILE A 4 -11.89 -10.27 -8.82
CA ILE A 4 -10.87 -9.35 -8.30
C ILE A 4 -11.45 -7.95 -8.07
N ASP A 5 -12.31 -7.44 -8.96
CA ASP A 5 -12.92 -6.12 -8.77
C ASP A 5 -13.77 -6.10 -7.50
N LEU A 6 -14.58 -7.14 -7.30
CA LEU A 6 -15.42 -7.28 -6.10
C LEU A 6 -14.56 -7.33 -4.83
N LEU A 7 -13.50 -8.13 -4.84
CA LEU A 7 -12.57 -8.22 -3.71
C LEU A 7 -11.92 -6.87 -3.41
N LEU A 8 -11.45 -6.14 -4.42
CA LEU A 8 -10.84 -4.82 -4.25
C LEU A 8 -11.84 -3.79 -3.70
N TYR A 9 -13.08 -3.80 -4.16
CA TYR A 9 -14.12 -2.93 -3.59
C TYR A 9 -14.41 -3.24 -2.12
N ILE A 10 -14.49 -4.53 -1.76
CA ILE A 10 -14.68 -4.95 -0.36
C ILE A 10 -13.50 -4.48 0.50
N LEU A 11 -12.26 -4.64 0.02
CA LEU A 11 -11.07 -4.18 0.73
C LEU A 11 -11.06 -2.65 0.89
N LEU A 12 -11.34 -1.90 -0.17
CA LEU A 12 -11.43 -0.42 -0.11
C LEU A 12 -12.52 0.05 0.85
N GLY A 13 -13.70 -0.60 0.83
CA GLY A 13 -14.76 -0.36 1.79
C GLY A 13 -14.30 -0.68 3.22
N GLY A 14 -13.57 -1.77 3.42
CA GLY A 14 -12.95 -2.13 4.69
C GLY A 14 -11.99 -1.06 5.21
N PHE A 15 -11.14 -0.50 4.34
CA PHE A 15 -10.25 0.61 4.66
C PHE A 15 -11.00 1.90 5.06
N ALA A 16 -12.06 2.24 4.32
CA ALA A 16 -12.90 3.39 4.67
C ALA A 16 -13.61 3.18 6.01
N LEU A 17 -14.18 1.99 6.26
CA LEU A 17 -14.84 1.66 7.51
C LEU A 17 -13.85 1.63 8.68
N TYR A 18 -12.65 1.05 8.48
CA TYR A 18 -11.55 1.10 9.44
C TYR A 18 -11.23 2.55 9.80
N GLY A 19 -11.05 3.41 8.79
CA GLY A 19 -10.81 4.82 9.04
C GLY A 19 -11.95 5.54 9.77
N PHE A 20 -13.19 5.17 9.48
CA PHE A 20 -14.35 5.68 10.21
C PHE A 20 -14.36 5.28 11.70
N TRP A 21 -13.83 4.11 12.06
CA TRP A 21 -13.75 3.66 13.45
C TRP A 21 -12.59 4.28 14.22
N PHE A 22 -11.40 4.35 13.61
CA PHE A 22 -10.19 4.83 14.28
C PHE A 22 -10.00 6.35 14.19
N GLY A 23 -10.61 7.01 13.20
CA GLY A 23 -10.58 8.46 13.04
C GLY A 23 -9.35 8.98 12.29
N LEU A 24 -9.29 10.31 12.16
CA LEU A 24 -8.40 11.02 11.24
C LEU A 24 -6.92 10.85 11.58
N ILE A 25 -6.52 11.03 12.85
CA ILE A 25 -5.10 10.99 13.25
C ILE A 25 -4.49 9.62 12.93
N HIS A 26 -5.24 8.56 13.20
CA HIS A 26 -4.81 7.19 12.96
C HIS A 26 -4.63 6.91 11.46
N THR A 27 -5.60 7.29 10.62
CA THR A 27 -5.52 7.05 9.17
C THR A 27 -4.53 7.96 8.46
N LEU A 28 -4.32 9.18 8.95
CA LEU A 28 -3.20 10.02 8.49
C LEU A 28 -1.86 9.33 8.75
N GLY A 29 -1.70 8.72 9.93
CA GLY A 29 -0.52 7.91 10.24
C GLY A 29 -0.34 6.74 9.30
N GLY A 30 -1.44 6.05 8.96
CA GLY A 30 -1.47 5.00 7.96
C GLY A 30 -0.97 5.46 6.59
N LEU A 31 -1.51 6.57 6.06
CA LEU A 31 -1.07 7.15 4.79
C LEU A 31 0.40 7.57 4.79
N VAL A 32 0.84 8.27 5.84
CA VAL A 32 2.25 8.64 5.99
C VAL A 32 3.10 7.37 6.03
N GLY A 33 2.62 6.33 6.72
CA GLY A 33 3.22 5.00 6.72
C GLY A 33 3.37 4.44 5.32
N VAL A 34 2.32 4.44 4.49
CA VAL A 34 2.38 3.94 3.10
C VAL A 34 3.42 4.70 2.28
N VAL A 35 3.48 6.03 2.39
CA VAL A 35 4.46 6.84 1.65
C VAL A 35 5.88 6.55 2.11
N LEU A 36 6.15 6.62 3.42
CA LEU A 36 7.49 6.38 3.97
C LEU A 36 7.95 4.95 3.69
N SER A 37 7.09 3.95 3.93
CA SER A 37 7.37 2.55 3.62
C SER A 37 7.66 2.35 2.14
N SER A 38 6.91 2.98 1.23
CA SER A 38 7.20 2.90 -0.21
C SER A 38 8.62 3.40 -0.53
N VAL A 39 9.00 4.56 0.03
CA VAL A 39 10.32 5.17 -0.21
C VAL A 39 11.45 4.33 0.39
N PHE A 40 11.30 3.86 1.62
CA PHE A 40 12.36 3.11 2.28
C PHE A 40 12.42 1.66 1.81
N ALA A 41 11.29 0.96 1.65
CA ALA A 41 11.27 -0.41 1.16
C ALA A 41 11.88 -0.49 -0.24
N SER A 42 11.56 0.46 -1.12
CA SER A 42 12.14 0.48 -2.46
C SER A 42 13.65 0.71 -2.50
N ARG A 43 14.23 1.35 -1.48
CA ARG A 43 15.70 1.53 -1.36
C ARG A 43 16.39 0.36 -0.69
N LEU A 44 15.71 -0.28 0.25
CA LEU A 44 16.30 -1.29 1.12
C LEU A 44 16.08 -2.72 0.62
N TYR A 45 15.05 -2.97 -0.20
CA TYR A 45 14.73 -4.35 -0.59
C TYR A 45 15.86 -5.02 -1.37
N GLU A 46 16.50 -4.32 -2.31
CA GLU A 46 17.55 -4.89 -3.17
C GLU A 46 18.82 -5.24 -2.37
N PRO A 47 19.44 -4.34 -1.58
CA PRO A 47 20.63 -4.69 -0.80
C PRO A 47 20.34 -5.71 0.31
N LEU A 48 19.10 -5.76 0.84
CA LEU A 48 18.71 -6.78 1.81
C LEU A 48 18.47 -8.14 1.13
N ALA A 49 17.79 -8.16 -0.02
CA ALA A 49 17.56 -9.39 -0.78
C ALA A 49 18.90 -10.00 -1.23
N ALA A 50 19.86 -9.17 -1.65
CA ALA A 50 21.21 -9.61 -2.00
C ALA A 50 21.93 -10.38 -0.88
N LYS A 51 21.70 -9.97 0.38
CA LYS A 51 22.25 -10.66 1.56
C LYS A 51 21.46 -11.91 1.96
N LEU A 52 20.19 -12.00 1.56
CA LEU A 52 19.33 -13.13 1.85
C LEU A 52 19.44 -14.26 0.81
N PHE A 53 19.79 -13.96 -0.45
CA PHE A 53 19.95 -14.99 -1.49
C PHE A 53 20.87 -16.16 -1.08
N PRO A 54 22.03 -15.94 -0.43
CA PRO A 54 22.90 -17.05 -0.04
C PRO A 54 22.33 -17.90 1.10
N LEU A 55 21.27 -17.43 1.78
CA LEU A 55 20.71 -18.04 2.98
C LEU A 55 19.38 -18.76 2.71
N VAL A 56 18.78 -18.56 1.53
CA VAL A 56 17.45 -19.06 1.20
C VAL A 56 17.44 -19.63 -0.21
N ASP A 57 17.07 -20.90 -0.33
CA ASP A 57 16.77 -21.50 -1.63
C ASP A 57 15.43 -20.94 -2.15
N GLY A 58 15.45 -20.25 -3.28
CA GLY A 58 14.24 -19.67 -3.87
C GLY A 58 14.48 -18.87 -5.14
N ASP A 59 13.38 -18.57 -5.85
CA ASP A 59 13.41 -17.71 -7.02
C ASP A 59 13.87 -16.28 -6.65
N PRO A 60 14.82 -15.69 -7.40
CA PRO A 60 15.32 -14.37 -7.06
C PRO A 60 14.26 -13.26 -6.99
N ASN A 61 13.22 -13.33 -7.81
CA ASN A 61 12.14 -12.34 -7.78
C ASN A 61 11.23 -12.55 -6.58
N ALA A 62 10.99 -13.80 -6.17
CA ALA A 62 10.27 -14.12 -4.95
C ALA A 62 10.97 -13.54 -3.71
N VAL A 63 12.29 -13.74 -3.58
CA VAL A 63 13.06 -13.20 -2.44
C VAL A 63 13.03 -11.67 -2.43
N ARG A 64 13.18 -11.01 -3.59
CA ARG A 64 13.05 -9.53 -3.69
C ARG A 64 11.67 -9.04 -3.27
N ALA A 65 10.60 -9.67 -3.78
CA ALA A 65 9.23 -9.30 -3.44
C ALA A 65 8.94 -9.49 -1.94
N ILE A 66 9.34 -10.63 -1.37
CA ILE A 66 9.19 -10.92 0.06
C ILE A 66 9.97 -9.90 0.90
N THR A 67 11.21 -9.59 0.51
CA THR A 67 12.04 -8.60 1.22
C THR A 67 11.41 -7.21 1.16
N PHE A 68 10.90 -6.79 0.00
CA PHE A 68 10.19 -5.52 -0.14
C PHE A 68 8.96 -5.48 0.78
N ILE A 69 8.12 -6.51 0.74
CA ILE A 69 6.91 -6.61 1.58
C ILE A 69 7.28 -6.59 3.06
N ALA A 70 8.32 -7.32 3.47
CA ALA A 70 8.77 -7.35 4.85
C ALA A 70 9.22 -5.97 5.34
N VAL A 71 10.09 -5.27 4.58
CA VAL A 71 10.54 -3.91 4.93
C VAL A 71 9.36 -2.94 4.95
N PHE A 72 8.47 -3.03 3.96
CA PHE A 72 7.27 -2.20 3.88
C PHE A 72 6.39 -2.37 5.12
N ILE A 73 6.14 -3.61 5.56
CA ILE A 73 5.35 -3.90 6.75
C ILE A 73 6.03 -3.35 8.00
N ILE A 74 7.34 -3.60 8.17
CA ILE A 74 8.10 -3.14 9.34
C ILE A 74 7.99 -1.62 9.46
N ILE A 75 8.24 -0.88 8.38
CA ILE A 75 8.23 0.59 8.41
C ILE A 75 6.81 1.12 8.65
N THR A 76 5.79 0.50 8.03
CA THR A 76 4.39 0.88 8.24
C THR A 76 4.00 0.70 9.70
N ARG A 77 4.45 -0.39 10.35
CA ARG A 77 4.19 -0.64 11.77
C ARG A 77 4.92 0.34 12.68
N LEU A 78 6.16 0.70 12.36
CA LEU A 78 6.91 1.72 13.11
C LEU A 78 6.25 3.09 13.03
N VAL A 79 5.83 3.52 11.83
CA VAL A 79 5.11 4.80 11.64
C VAL A 79 3.77 4.76 12.37
N GLY A 80 3.00 3.68 12.21
CA GLY A 80 1.73 3.49 12.91
C GLY A 80 1.88 3.52 14.44
N PHE A 81 2.98 2.95 14.97
CA PHE A 81 3.28 3.02 16.40
C PHE A 81 3.55 4.46 16.86
N VAL A 82 4.30 5.25 16.09
CA VAL A 82 4.52 6.69 16.40
C VAL A 82 3.19 7.45 16.42
N PHE A 83 2.34 7.26 15.41
CA PHE A 83 1.04 7.92 15.36
C PHE A 83 0.08 7.46 16.46
N TRP A 84 0.16 6.19 16.87
CA TRP A 84 -0.59 5.69 18.01
C TRP A 84 -0.18 6.41 19.31
N ILE A 85 1.12 6.66 19.51
CA ILE A 85 1.59 7.47 20.65
C ILE A 85 1.05 8.91 20.55
N LEU A 86 1.13 9.53 19.37
CA LEU A 86 0.60 10.88 19.14
C LEU A 86 -0.89 10.96 19.49
N GLU A 87 -1.69 9.99 19.05
CA GLU A 87 -3.12 9.92 19.34
C GLU A 87 -3.40 9.91 20.86
N ARG A 88 -2.57 9.24 21.65
CA ARG A 88 -2.69 9.22 23.12
C ARG A 88 -2.48 10.60 23.74
N VAL A 89 -1.57 11.39 23.18
CA VAL A 89 -1.30 12.77 23.63
C VAL A 89 -2.47 13.69 23.25
N PHE A 90 -3.01 13.56 22.03
CA PHE A 90 -4.10 14.42 21.54
C PHE A 90 -5.49 14.08 22.12
N LYS A 91 -5.68 12.86 22.65
CA LYS A 91 -6.95 12.45 23.30
C LYS A 91 -7.34 13.30 24.51
N ILE A 92 -6.43 14.12 25.02
CA ILE A 92 -6.68 15.07 26.13
C ILE A 92 -7.57 16.26 25.67
N ILE A 93 -7.69 16.53 24.36
CA ILE A 93 -8.30 17.77 23.83
C ILE A 93 -9.73 17.55 23.26
N ALA A 94 -10.26 16.32 23.22
CA ALA A 94 -11.49 15.98 22.50
C ALA A 94 -12.75 15.96 23.39
N VAL A 95 -13.24 17.13 23.84
CA VAL A 95 -14.48 17.26 24.65
C VAL A 95 -15.70 17.71 23.82
N ILE A 96 -15.55 17.99 22.51
CA ILE A 96 -16.62 18.55 21.68
C ILE A 96 -17.32 17.45 20.83
N PRO A 97 -18.64 17.20 20.99
CA PRO A 97 -19.37 16.11 20.33
C PRO A 97 -19.34 16.17 18.79
N PHE A 98 -19.42 17.37 18.20
CA PHE A 98 -19.43 17.56 16.75
C PHE A 98 -18.09 17.21 16.09
N LEU A 99 -16.98 17.44 16.81
CA LEU A 99 -15.63 17.09 16.34
C LEU A 99 -15.44 15.58 16.21
N LYS A 100 -16.17 14.76 16.98
CA LYS A 100 -16.09 13.30 16.90
C LYS A 100 -16.62 12.77 15.57
N SER A 101 -17.75 13.29 15.09
CA SER A 101 -18.33 12.89 13.81
C SER A 101 -17.46 13.31 12.64
N ILE A 102 -16.93 14.54 12.66
CA ILE A 102 -15.97 15.02 11.65
C ILE A 102 -14.70 14.16 11.67
N ASN A 103 -14.15 13.86 12.84
CA ASN A 103 -12.96 13.01 12.97
C ASN A 103 -13.16 11.63 12.35
N ARG A 104 -14.34 11.03 12.53
CA ARG A 104 -14.68 9.73 11.94
C ARG A 104 -14.90 9.82 10.44
N LEU A 105 -15.62 10.82 9.95
CA LEU A 105 -15.84 11.01 8.51
C LEU A 105 -14.54 11.31 7.76
N ALA A 106 -13.71 12.20 8.31
CA ALA A 106 -12.38 12.46 7.79
C ALA A 106 -11.54 11.18 7.85
N GLY A 107 -11.60 10.46 8.97
CA GLY A 107 -11.02 9.12 9.11
C GLY A 107 -11.42 8.19 7.95
N ALA A 108 -12.69 8.14 7.56
CA ALA A 108 -13.17 7.31 6.46
C ALA A 108 -12.58 7.69 5.10
N VAL A 109 -12.51 9.00 4.81
CA VAL A 109 -11.91 9.53 3.57
C VAL A 109 -10.43 9.18 3.51
N PHE A 110 -9.70 9.47 4.58
CA PHE A 110 -8.26 9.18 4.64
C PHE A 110 -7.98 7.68 4.67
N GLY A 111 -8.83 6.87 5.31
CA GLY A 111 -8.76 5.41 5.28
C GLY A 111 -8.98 4.88 3.87
N PHE A 112 -9.96 5.39 3.12
CA PHE A 112 -10.14 5.03 1.72
C PHE A 112 -8.89 5.35 0.88
N LEU A 113 -8.32 6.54 1.04
CA LEU A 113 -7.07 6.92 0.36
C LEU A 113 -5.91 6.00 0.76
N GLU A 114 -5.79 5.64 2.04
CA GLU A 114 -4.81 4.67 2.53
C GLU A 114 -4.95 3.34 1.81
N GLY A 115 -6.18 2.82 1.71
CA GLY A 115 -6.49 1.60 0.96
C GLY A 115 -6.13 1.73 -0.52
N VAL A 116 -6.41 2.87 -1.16
CA VAL A 116 -6.05 3.12 -2.56
C VAL A 116 -4.54 3.00 -2.78
N PHE A 117 -3.74 3.68 -1.95
CA PHE A 117 -2.28 3.65 -2.11
C PHE A 117 -1.68 2.31 -1.67
N LEU A 118 -2.18 1.70 -0.59
CA LEU A 118 -1.65 0.42 -0.13
C LEU A 118 -1.96 -0.71 -1.12
N LEU A 119 -3.22 -0.85 -1.56
CA LEU A 119 -3.59 -1.85 -2.56
C LEU A 119 -2.95 -1.56 -3.92
N GLY A 120 -2.87 -0.29 -4.33
CA GLY A 120 -2.16 0.11 -5.53
C GLY A 120 -0.67 -0.25 -5.50
N GLY A 121 -0.01 -0.07 -4.36
CA GLY A 121 1.38 -0.48 -4.15
C GLY A 121 1.57 -2.00 -4.20
N ILE A 122 0.66 -2.76 -3.59
CA ILE A 122 0.66 -4.23 -3.67
C ILE A 122 0.53 -4.67 -5.14
N ILE A 123 -0.43 -4.12 -5.88
CA ILE A 123 -0.63 -4.43 -7.30
C ILE A 123 0.61 -4.05 -8.12
N PHE A 124 1.22 -2.90 -7.85
CA PHE A 124 2.46 -2.46 -8.49
C PHE A 124 3.59 -3.47 -8.30
N VAL A 125 3.82 -3.92 -7.06
CA VAL A 125 4.86 -4.90 -6.72
C VAL A 125 4.58 -6.24 -7.40
N LEU A 126 3.33 -6.71 -7.37
CA LEU A 126 2.92 -7.97 -8.01
C LEU A 126 3.05 -7.92 -9.54
N ALA A 127 2.82 -6.76 -10.15
CA ALA A 127 3.00 -6.57 -11.58
C ALA A 127 4.50 -6.47 -11.95
N ARG A 128 5.33 -5.89 -11.07
CA ARG A 128 6.77 -5.72 -11.28
C ARG A 128 7.57 -7.00 -11.10
N PHE A 129 7.23 -7.78 -10.06
CA PHE A 129 7.87 -9.03 -9.70
C PHE A 129 6.85 -10.15 -9.94
N PRO A 130 6.92 -10.86 -11.08
CA PRO A 130 5.97 -11.92 -11.40
C PRO A 130 6.24 -13.15 -10.51
N VAL A 131 5.73 -13.13 -9.26
CA VAL A 131 5.92 -14.22 -8.28
C VAL A 131 4.96 -15.39 -8.51
N VAL A 132 3.72 -15.09 -8.97
CA VAL A 132 2.67 -16.10 -9.20
C VAL A 132 1.95 -15.78 -10.51
N THR A 133 2.06 -16.65 -11.50
CA THR A 133 1.46 -16.45 -12.84
C THR A 133 -0.05 -16.73 -12.87
N SER A 134 -0.58 -17.54 -11.94
CA SER A 134 -1.98 -17.98 -11.93
C SER A 134 -3.02 -16.85 -11.79
N TRP A 135 -2.66 -15.74 -11.15
CA TRP A 135 -3.60 -14.63 -10.90
C TRP A 135 -3.39 -13.42 -11.83
N GLN A 136 -2.30 -13.42 -12.61
CA GLN A 136 -2.00 -12.34 -13.55
C GLN A 136 -3.11 -12.10 -14.58
N PRO A 137 -3.71 -13.13 -15.22
CA PRO A 137 -4.76 -12.89 -16.23
C PRO A 137 -5.98 -12.16 -15.66
N SER A 138 -6.33 -12.46 -14.41
CA SER A 138 -7.45 -11.83 -13.71
C SER A 138 -7.12 -10.40 -13.27
N LEU A 139 -5.87 -10.13 -12.88
CA LEU A 139 -5.38 -8.78 -12.56
C LEU A 139 -5.35 -7.89 -13.80
N HIS A 140 -4.84 -8.38 -14.94
CA HIS A 140 -4.79 -7.63 -16.20
C HIS A 140 -6.16 -7.17 -16.67
N LYS A 141 -7.20 -7.99 -16.47
CA LYS A 141 -8.56 -7.70 -16.90
C LYS A 141 -9.34 -6.79 -15.93
N SER A 142 -8.79 -6.48 -14.75
CA SER A 142 -9.47 -5.71 -13.70
C SER A 142 -9.31 -4.19 -13.89
N PRO A 143 -10.39 -3.44 -14.20
CA PRO A 143 -10.32 -1.98 -14.31
C PRO A 143 -9.99 -1.32 -12.96
N VAL A 144 -10.41 -1.93 -11.86
CA VAL A 144 -10.11 -1.44 -10.51
C VAL A 144 -8.63 -1.59 -10.20
N ALA A 145 -8.04 -2.74 -10.51
CA ALA A 145 -6.61 -2.96 -10.32
C ALA A 145 -5.76 -1.98 -11.14
N HIS A 146 -6.14 -1.73 -12.41
CA HIS A 146 -5.49 -0.72 -13.25
C HIS A 146 -5.62 0.67 -12.64
N SER A 147 -6.82 1.06 -12.18
CA SER A 147 -7.04 2.39 -11.57
C SER A 147 -6.22 2.59 -10.28
N LEU A 148 -6.14 1.56 -9.44
CA LEU A 148 -5.33 1.58 -8.21
C LEU A 148 -3.84 1.70 -8.50
N ALA A 149 -3.31 0.87 -9.41
CA ALA A 149 -1.91 0.92 -9.81
C ALA A 149 -1.54 2.26 -10.48
N ARG A 150 -2.46 2.82 -11.28
CA ARG A 150 -2.31 4.15 -11.87
C ARG A 150 -2.25 5.23 -10.81
N THR A 151 -3.10 5.16 -9.79
CA THR A 151 -3.08 6.14 -8.70
C THR A 151 -1.79 6.04 -7.89
N TYR A 152 -1.31 4.81 -7.64
CA TYR A 152 -0.02 4.59 -7.01
C TYR A 152 1.16 5.16 -7.81
N SER A 153 1.04 5.30 -9.14
CA SER A 153 2.11 5.88 -9.97
C SER A 153 2.50 7.31 -9.59
N VAL A 154 1.64 8.05 -8.87
CA VAL A 154 1.98 9.35 -8.28
C VAL A 154 3.13 9.25 -7.27
N LEU A 155 3.30 8.10 -6.63
CA LEU A 155 4.41 7.82 -5.70
C LEU A 155 5.66 7.30 -6.40
N VAL A 156 5.59 6.87 -7.67
CA VAL A 156 6.74 6.34 -8.43
C VAL A 156 7.92 7.32 -8.53
N PRO A 157 7.74 8.64 -8.67
CA PRO A 157 8.85 9.60 -8.62
C PRO A 157 9.66 9.55 -7.32
N LEU A 158 9.02 9.17 -6.21
CA LEU A 158 9.67 9.00 -4.90
C LEU A 158 10.45 7.69 -4.80
N LEU A 159 10.21 6.75 -5.71
CA LEU A 159 10.90 5.47 -5.78
C LEU A 159 12.26 5.60 -6.49
N PRO A 160 13.22 4.71 -6.17
CA PRO A 160 14.49 4.53 -6.87
C PRO A 160 14.36 4.27 -8.37
N ARG A 161 15.44 4.53 -9.10
CA ARG A 161 15.48 4.53 -10.59
C ARG A 161 14.98 3.22 -11.17
N GLU A 162 15.30 2.12 -10.52
CA GLU A 162 15.04 0.74 -10.94
C GLU A 162 13.54 0.41 -10.99
N LEU A 163 12.74 1.11 -10.18
CA LEU A 163 11.27 0.98 -10.18
C LEU A 163 10.59 2.02 -11.08
N ARG A 164 11.25 3.14 -11.39
CA ARG A 164 10.72 4.18 -12.29
C ARG A 164 10.65 3.74 -13.74
N GLU A 165 11.52 2.82 -14.14
CA GLU A 165 11.52 2.25 -15.49
C GLU A 165 10.33 1.31 -15.73
N PHE A 166 9.61 0.90 -14.67
CA PHE A 166 8.42 0.07 -14.82
C PHE A 166 7.18 0.90 -15.17
N GLU A 167 6.80 0.85 -16.44
CA GLU A 167 5.57 1.47 -16.92
C GLU A 167 4.35 0.59 -16.62
N VAL A 168 3.67 0.90 -15.51
CA VAL A 168 2.40 0.26 -15.12
C VAL A 168 1.40 0.25 -16.28
N GLU A 169 1.30 1.36 -17.02
CA GLU A 169 0.37 1.49 -18.15
C GLU A 169 0.70 0.50 -19.29
N LYS A 170 1.98 0.20 -19.53
CA LYS A 170 2.41 -0.75 -20.56
C LYS A 170 2.07 -2.18 -20.16
N TYR A 171 2.23 -2.53 -18.88
CA TYR A 171 1.85 -3.83 -18.33
C TYR A 171 0.35 -4.13 -18.51
N PHE A 172 -0.53 -3.15 -18.27
CA PHE A 172 -1.97 -3.34 -18.45
C PHE A 172 -2.42 -3.26 -19.92
N ARG A 173 -1.62 -2.68 -20.82
CA ARG A 173 -1.94 -2.58 -22.27
C ARG A 173 -1.41 -3.73 -23.12
N SER A 174 -0.40 -4.47 -22.69
CA SER A 174 0.27 -5.51 -23.51
C SER A 174 -0.56 -6.78 -23.77
N THR A 175 -1.82 -6.84 -23.30
CA THR A 175 -2.69 -8.03 -23.40
C THR A 175 -3.99 -7.76 -24.16
N LYS A 176 -4.10 -6.61 -24.86
CA LYS A 176 -5.20 -6.34 -25.80
C LYS A 176 -4.87 -6.83 -27.19
#